data_AF-A0A955UKM2-F1
#
_entry.id   AF-A0A955UKM2-F1
#
_cell.length_a   1.000
_cell.length_b   1.000
_cell.length_c   1.000
_cell.angle_alpha   90.00
_cell.angle_beta   90.00
_cell.angle_gamma   90.00
#
_symmetry.space_group_name_H-M   'P 1'
#
loop_
_entity.id
_entity.type
_entity.pdbx_description
1 polymer ?
#
loop_
_entity_poly.entity_id
_entity_poly.type
_entity_poly.pdbx_seq_one_letter_code
_entity_poly.pdbx_strand_id
1 'polypeptide(L)'
;MPIDYVAFEAARAAHGLRMVVVPGVPSPWSEAAKGLLHVKKIPWKAVRLDTGNAAMLEWTREPSGPVAFYDDEPPRSGWVQILLLTERLAPRPAMIPADPTARATMMGLAHEICGENGLGWMRRLQGVEAGLRGEPGFPKPVAEYLARKYGYREADAATYGPRVREILGLLAARLLDQRERGSRFYLGGEPTALDLYSATFMALFRPLPPEDCAMVEALRPGFEALDDETAAALDPILIEHRDFVYQTCLERPLSL
;
A
#
# COMPACT_ATOMS: atom_id res chain seq x y z
N MET A 1 15.51 11.19 2.28
CA MET A 1 16.09 11.20 3.65
C MET A 1 15.37 10.15 4.47
N PRO A 2 15.96 9.53 5.51
CA PRO A 2 15.20 8.62 6.35
C PRO A 2 14.05 9.34 7.05
N ILE A 3 12.96 8.61 7.31
CA ILE A 3 11.78 9.09 8.04
C ILE A 3 12.20 9.56 9.44
N ASP A 4 11.83 10.79 9.81
CA ASP A 4 12.04 11.32 11.16
C ASP A 4 10.88 10.90 12.08
N TYR A 5 11.15 9.95 12.97
CA TYR A 5 10.16 9.40 13.87
C TYR A 5 10.12 10.16 15.18
N VAL A 6 8.94 10.67 15.55
CA VAL A 6 8.71 11.22 16.88
C VAL A 6 8.51 10.10 17.91
N ALA A 7 8.88 10.37 19.17
CA ALA A 7 8.61 9.46 20.27
C ALA A 7 7.11 9.25 20.46
N PHE A 8 6.70 8.01 20.80
CA PHE A 8 5.30 7.63 20.97
C PHE A 8 4.53 8.55 21.93
N GLU A 9 5.07 8.81 23.13
CA GLU A 9 4.39 9.68 24.11
C GLU A 9 4.24 11.12 23.62
N ALA A 10 5.25 11.65 22.91
CA ALA A 10 5.17 12.96 22.29
C ALA A 10 4.11 13.00 21.18
N ALA A 11 3.99 11.93 20.39
CA ALA A 11 2.96 11.81 19.37
C ALA A 11 1.55 11.71 19.98
N ARG A 12 1.41 10.98 21.09
CA ARG A 12 0.14 10.82 21.80
C ARG A 12 -0.39 12.16 22.32
N ALA A 13 0.49 12.99 22.88
CA ALA A 13 0.16 14.33 23.38
C ALA A 13 0.10 15.42 22.30
N ALA A 14 0.51 15.13 21.06
CA ALA A 14 0.56 16.10 19.98
C ALA A 14 -0.79 16.33 19.30
N HIS A 15 -1.01 17.57 18.88
CA HIS A 15 -2.05 17.95 17.91
C HIS A 15 -1.57 17.82 16.46
N GLY A 16 -2.52 17.92 15.54
CA GLY A 16 -2.36 17.74 14.11
C GLY A 16 -2.36 16.27 13.70
N LEU A 17 -1.94 16.03 12.45
CA LEU A 17 -1.88 14.69 11.90
C LEU A 17 -0.66 13.92 12.44
N ARG A 18 -0.90 12.75 13.01
CA ARG A 18 0.13 11.76 13.35
C ARG A 18 -0.20 10.45 12.66
N MET A 19 0.80 9.71 12.23
CA MET A 19 0.57 8.42 11.59
C MET A 19 1.58 7.38 12.05
N VAL A 20 1.06 6.28 12.57
CA VAL A 20 1.86 5.10 12.90
C VAL A 20 2.14 4.35 11.60
N VAL A 21 3.42 4.10 11.29
CA VAL A 21 3.86 3.42 10.07
C VAL A 21 4.85 2.29 10.37
N VAL A 22 4.87 1.28 9.51
CA VAL A 22 5.78 0.13 9.66
C VAL A 22 7.21 0.56 9.30
N PRO A 23 8.20 0.42 10.20
CA PRO A 23 9.58 0.81 9.91
C PRO A 23 10.31 -0.22 9.04
N GLY A 24 11.18 0.26 8.14
CA GLY A 24 12.17 -0.59 7.44
C GLY A 24 11.62 -1.48 6.31
N VAL A 25 10.31 -1.43 6.03
CA VAL A 25 9.69 -2.13 4.89
C VAL A 25 8.72 -1.21 4.17
N PRO A 26 8.66 -1.23 2.83
CA PRO A 26 7.74 -0.41 2.06
C PRO A 26 6.34 -1.03 2.11
N SER A 27 5.71 -1.00 3.28
CA SER A 27 4.33 -1.48 3.45
C SER A 27 3.42 -0.75 2.47
N PRO A 28 2.75 -1.43 1.52
CA PRO A 28 2.02 -0.75 0.45
C PRO A 28 0.97 0.23 0.95
N TRP A 29 0.21 -0.15 1.98
CA TRP A 29 -0.76 0.74 2.62
C TRP A 29 -0.10 1.95 3.30
N SER A 30 1.06 1.76 3.95
CA SER A 30 1.77 2.88 4.59
C SER A 30 2.38 3.82 3.55
N GLU A 31 3.00 3.29 2.50
CA GLU A 31 3.55 4.10 1.40
C GLU A 31 2.44 4.85 0.65
N ALA A 32 1.28 4.21 0.42
CA ALA A 32 0.12 4.88 -0.15
C ALA A 32 -0.38 6.04 0.72
N ALA A 33 -0.52 5.81 2.03
CA ALA A 33 -0.94 6.86 2.96
C ALA A 33 0.06 8.03 2.97
N LYS A 34 1.36 7.74 3.05
CA LYS A 34 2.41 8.76 2.96
C LYS A 34 2.39 9.50 1.63
N GLY A 35 2.16 8.80 0.53
CA GLY A 35 2.00 9.38 -0.80
C GLY A 35 0.84 10.37 -0.88
N LEU A 36 -0.31 10.03 -0.30
CA LEU A 36 -1.46 10.95 -0.20
C LEU A 36 -1.10 12.21 0.60
N LEU A 37 -0.39 12.06 1.73
CA LEU A 37 0.04 13.21 2.54
C LEU A 37 1.05 14.09 1.80
N HIS A 38 1.97 13.48 1.06
CA HIS A 38 2.97 14.16 0.25
C HIS A 38 2.31 14.99 -0.87
N VAL A 39 1.52 14.35 -1.74
CA VAL A 39 0.85 15.01 -2.88
C VAL A 39 -0.03 16.17 -2.41
N LYS A 40 -0.68 16.00 -1.25
CA LYS A 40 -1.58 17.00 -0.68
C LYS A 40 -0.89 18.00 0.26
N LYS A 41 0.43 17.87 0.44
CA LYS A 41 1.27 18.74 1.28
C LYS A 41 0.74 18.88 2.71
N ILE A 42 0.22 17.79 3.26
CA ILE A 42 -0.32 17.77 4.63
C ILE A 42 0.84 17.52 5.59
N PRO A 43 1.13 18.44 6.54
CA PRO A 43 2.15 18.21 7.55
C PRO A 43 1.70 17.10 8.51
N TRP A 44 2.61 16.18 8.83
CA TRP A 44 2.32 15.05 9.69
C TRP A 44 3.55 14.64 10.51
N LYS A 45 3.31 13.92 11.60
CA LYS A 45 4.36 13.35 12.46
C LYS A 45 4.38 11.83 12.30
N ALA A 46 5.52 11.28 11.92
CA ALA A 46 5.69 9.83 11.79
C ALA A 46 5.91 9.19 13.15
N VAL A 47 5.17 8.12 13.42
CA VAL A 47 5.33 7.31 14.64
C VAL A 47 5.73 5.90 14.22
N ARG A 48 6.80 5.40 14.81
CA ARG A 48 7.29 4.06 14.51
C ARG A 48 6.32 3.04 15.08
N LEU A 49 5.80 2.13 14.26
CA LEU A 49 5.02 0.99 14.77
C LEU A 49 5.94 0.10 15.63
N ASP A 50 5.54 -0.06 16.89
CA ASP A 50 6.13 -1.00 17.84
C ASP A 50 5.05 -1.99 18.30
N THR A 51 5.03 -3.18 17.72
CA THR A 51 4.06 -4.22 18.04
C THR A 51 4.24 -4.83 19.44
N GLY A 52 5.37 -4.55 20.12
CA GLY A 52 5.62 -4.97 21.49
C GLY A 52 5.09 -3.99 22.54
N ASN A 53 4.70 -2.78 22.14
CA ASN A 53 4.23 -1.74 23.05
C ASN A 53 2.71 -1.86 23.26
N ALA A 54 2.30 -2.33 24.45
CA ALA A 54 0.90 -2.50 24.81
C ALA A 54 0.11 -1.18 24.82
N ALA A 55 0.71 -0.07 25.25
CA ALA A 55 0.06 1.24 25.25
C ALA A 55 -0.15 1.77 23.82
N MET A 56 0.78 1.46 22.91
CA MET A 56 0.58 1.75 21.48
C MET A 56 -0.55 0.93 20.90
N LEU A 57 -0.62 -0.37 21.20
CA LEU A 57 -1.72 -1.23 20.74
C LEU A 57 -3.09 -0.74 21.26
N GLU A 58 -3.17 -0.28 22.51
CA GLU A 58 -4.38 0.33 23.05
C GLU A 58 -4.75 1.62 22.29
N TRP A 59 -3.75 2.44 21.94
CA TRP A 59 -3.95 3.68 21.20
C TRP A 59 -4.37 3.45 19.74
N THR A 60 -3.73 2.51 19.03
CA THR A 60 -4.01 2.19 17.64
C THR A 60 -5.21 1.27 17.45
N ARG A 61 -5.62 0.55 18.51
CA ARG A 61 -6.68 -0.49 18.53
C ARG A 61 -6.40 -1.73 17.70
N GLU A 62 -5.31 -1.75 16.94
CA GLU A 62 -4.86 -2.88 16.13
C GLU A 62 -3.33 -2.88 16.01
N PRO A 63 -2.68 -4.06 15.91
CA PRO A 63 -1.23 -4.17 15.81
C PRO A 63 -0.74 -4.01 14.35
N SER A 64 -1.31 -3.07 13.59
CA SER A 64 -1.00 -2.82 12.17
C SER A 64 -0.72 -1.35 11.90
N GLY A 65 -0.13 -1.09 10.73
CA GLY A 65 0.02 0.25 10.17
C GLY A 65 -0.36 0.24 8.69
N PRO A 66 -0.80 1.38 8.13
CA PRO A 66 -0.83 2.68 8.78
C PRO A 66 -2.02 2.89 9.72
N VAL A 67 -1.85 3.71 10.76
CA VAL A 67 -2.96 4.24 11.58
C VAL A 67 -2.80 5.74 11.73
N ALA A 68 -3.75 6.51 11.23
CA ALA A 68 -3.74 7.97 11.25
C ALA A 68 -4.61 8.53 12.39
N PHE A 69 -4.10 9.57 13.05
CA PHE A 69 -4.75 10.32 14.12
C PHE A 69 -4.75 11.79 13.74
N TYR A 70 -5.90 12.44 13.80
CA TYR A 70 -6.01 13.89 13.61
C TYR A 70 -6.63 14.50 14.87
N ASP A 71 -5.84 15.29 15.59
CA ASP A 71 -6.22 15.83 16.90
C ASP A 71 -6.80 14.74 17.82
N ASP A 72 -7.98 14.97 18.38
CA ASP A 72 -8.66 14.07 19.32
C ASP A 72 -9.67 13.14 18.63
N GLU A 73 -9.66 13.07 17.29
CA GLU A 73 -10.56 12.19 16.54
C GLU A 73 -10.19 10.71 16.70
N PRO A 74 -11.15 9.78 16.51
CA PRO A 74 -10.87 8.35 16.50
C PRO A 74 -9.78 7.95 15.47
N PRO A 75 -8.99 6.90 15.74
CA PRO A 75 -7.97 6.41 14.82
C PRO A 75 -8.59 5.93 13.50
N ARG A 76 -7.87 6.15 12.40
CA ARG A 76 -8.22 5.68 11.05
C ARG A 76 -7.16 4.69 10.57
N SER A 77 -7.50 3.41 10.51
CA SER A 77 -6.63 2.36 9.99
C SER A 77 -7.00 1.92 8.56
N GLY A 78 -8.25 2.16 8.14
CA GLY A 78 -8.70 1.79 6.79
C GLY A 78 -8.14 2.72 5.71
N TRP A 79 -7.69 2.15 4.59
CA TRP A 79 -7.16 2.92 3.44
C TRP A 79 -8.13 4.02 2.99
N VAL A 80 -9.44 3.72 2.94
CA VAL A 80 -10.48 4.66 2.53
C VAL A 80 -10.73 5.73 3.61
N GLN A 81 -10.63 5.36 4.89
CA GLN A 81 -10.77 6.30 5.99
C GLN A 81 -9.64 7.33 5.94
N ILE A 82 -8.41 6.88 5.69
CA ILE A 82 -7.25 7.74 5.53
C ILE A 82 -7.41 8.64 4.30
N LEU A 83 -7.85 8.10 3.15
CA LEU A 83 -8.13 8.92 1.96
C LEU A 83 -9.16 10.02 2.23
N LEU A 84 -10.30 9.68 2.84
CA LEU A 84 -11.34 10.65 3.14
C LEU A 84 -10.88 11.69 4.16
N LEU A 85 -10.02 11.30 5.10
CA LEU A 85 -9.36 12.24 6.00
C LEU A 85 -8.49 13.23 5.21
N THR A 86 -7.63 12.75 4.31
CA THR A 86 -6.73 13.66 3.58
C THR A 86 -7.51 14.60 2.66
N GLU A 87 -8.56 14.12 1.99
CA GLU A 87 -9.45 14.96 1.17
C GLU A 87 -10.14 16.06 2.01
N ARG A 88 -10.53 15.76 3.25
CA ARG A 88 -11.10 16.75 4.17
C ARG A 88 -10.07 17.78 4.64
N LEU A 89 -8.87 17.34 4.99
CA LEU A 89 -7.80 18.23 5.50
C LEU A 89 -7.23 19.13 4.40
N ALA A 90 -7.16 18.64 3.17
CA ALA A 90 -6.69 19.40 2.02
C ALA A 90 -7.51 19.03 0.78
N PRO A 91 -8.57 19.79 0.42
CA PRO A 91 -9.42 19.46 -0.73
C PRO A 91 -8.72 19.51 -2.09
N ARG A 92 -7.50 20.09 -2.17
CA ARG A 92 -6.71 20.22 -3.40
C ARG A 92 -5.25 19.78 -3.18
N PRO A 93 -4.63 19.10 -4.17
CA PRO A 93 -5.27 18.50 -5.34
C PRO A 93 -6.29 17.43 -4.92
N ALA A 94 -7.36 17.27 -5.68
CA ALA A 94 -8.41 16.31 -5.37
C ALA A 94 -7.96 14.92 -5.84
N MET A 95 -7.92 13.94 -4.95
CA MET A 95 -7.55 12.57 -5.30
C MET A 95 -8.76 11.69 -5.58
N ILE A 96 -9.96 12.21 -5.35
CA ILE A 96 -11.24 11.59 -5.66
C ILE A 96 -11.93 12.39 -6.78
N PRO A 97 -12.35 11.74 -7.89
CA PRO A 97 -13.09 12.42 -8.94
C PRO A 97 -14.41 13.06 -8.45
N ALA A 98 -14.73 14.24 -8.98
CA ALA A 98 -16.01 14.92 -8.70
C ALA A 98 -17.19 14.24 -9.42
N ASP A 99 -16.97 13.73 -10.64
CA ASP A 99 -17.97 12.98 -11.38
C ASP A 99 -18.37 11.69 -10.61
N PRO A 100 -19.67 11.46 -10.36
CA PRO A 100 -20.12 10.31 -9.58
C PRO A 100 -19.71 8.95 -10.16
N THR A 101 -19.75 8.79 -11.48
CA THR A 101 -19.40 7.53 -12.15
C THR A 101 -17.90 7.28 -12.05
N ALA A 102 -17.07 8.28 -12.36
CA ALA A 102 -15.63 8.19 -12.20
C ALA A 102 -15.23 7.93 -10.74
N ARG A 103 -15.92 8.53 -9.76
CA ARG A 103 -15.71 8.29 -8.34
C ARG A 103 -16.05 6.86 -7.94
N ALA A 104 -17.20 6.34 -8.39
CA ALA A 104 -17.59 4.96 -8.12
C ALA A 104 -16.58 3.97 -8.71
N THR A 105 -16.13 4.20 -9.94
CA THR A 105 -15.10 3.39 -10.60
C THR A 105 -13.77 3.46 -9.85
N MET A 106 -13.33 4.67 -9.45
CA MET A 106 -12.09 4.85 -8.67
C MET A 106 -12.13 4.06 -7.37
N MET A 107 -13.23 4.15 -6.61
CA MET A 107 -13.40 3.43 -5.35
C MET A 107 -13.46 1.92 -5.53
N GLY A 108 -14.14 1.43 -6.57
CA GLY A 108 -14.21 0.00 -6.89
C GLY A 108 -12.83 -0.57 -7.23
N LEU A 109 -12.09 0.09 -8.13
CA LEU A 109 -10.74 -0.35 -8.49
C LEU A 109 -9.74 -0.20 -7.33
N ALA A 110 -9.87 0.84 -6.50
CA ALA A 110 -9.05 0.99 -5.31
C ALA A 110 -9.33 -0.11 -4.28
N HIS A 111 -10.58 -0.57 -4.17
CA HIS A 111 -10.94 -1.72 -3.33
C HIS A 111 -10.31 -3.01 -3.85
N GLU A 112 -10.29 -3.24 -5.17
CA GLU A 112 -9.59 -4.37 -5.79
C GLU A 112 -8.08 -4.38 -5.46
N ILE A 113 -7.47 -3.24 -5.15
CA ILE A 113 -6.05 -3.16 -4.75
C ILE A 113 -5.88 -3.27 -3.23
N CYS A 114 -6.58 -2.41 -2.48
CA CYS A 114 -6.31 -2.12 -1.08
C CYS A 114 -7.19 -2.89 -0.09
N GLY A 115 -8.31 -3.44 -0.55
CA GLY A 115 -9.29 -4.15 0.26
C GLY A 115 -8.80 -5.52 0.72
N GLU A 116 -9.52 -6.09 1.69
CA GLU A 116 -9.45 -7.52 1.95
C GLU A 116 -9.91 -8.27 0.70
N ASN A 117 -9.27 -9.40 0.37
CA ASN A 117 -9.43 -10.08 -0.92
C ASN A 117 -9.01 -9.24 -2.16
N GLY A 118 -8.37 -8.09 -1.94
CA GLY A 118 -7.73 -7.29 -2.97
C GLY A 118 -6.28 -7.72 -3.24
N LEU A 119 -5.62 -7.04 -4.17
CA LEU A 119 -4.31 -7.36 -4.71
C LEU A 119 -3.27 -7.52 -3.62
N GLY A 120 -3.14 -6.51 -2.73
CA GLY A 120 -2.13 -6.56 -1.69
C GLY A 120 -2.40 -7.65 -0.65
N TRP A 121 -3.68 -7.92 -0.36
CA TRP A 121 -4.07 -8.95 0.58
C TRP A 121 -3.75 -10.34 0.03
N MET A 122 -4.18 -10.63 -1.18
CA MET A 122 -3.98 -11.94 -1.81
C MET A 122 -2.53 -12.18 -2.17
N ARG A 123 -1.81 -11.15 -2.60
CA ARG A 123 -0.37 -11.24 -2.83
C ARG A 123 0.42 -11.53 -1.55
N ARG A 124 -0.01 -10.96 -0.41
CA ARG A 124 0.56 -11.32 0.90
C ARG A 124 0.33 -12.80 1.21
N LEU A 125 -0.91 -13.30 1.06
CA LEU A 125 -1.24 -14.69 1.37
C LEU A 125 -0.52 -15.68 0.44
N GLN A 126 -0.35 -15.34 -0.84
CA GLN A 126 0.47 -16.10 -1.78
C GLN A 126 1.94 -16.18 -1.32
N GLY A 127 2.54 -15.04 -0.93
CA GLY A 127 3.92 -15.04 -0.41
C GLY A 127 4.08 -15.77 0.93
N VAL A 128 3.02 -15.81 1.74
CA VAL A 128 2.95 -16.61 2.98
C VAL A 128 2.94 -18.10 2.65
N GLU A 129 2.07 -18.55 1.73
CA GLU A 129 2.01 -19.95 1.28
C GLU A 129 3.40 -20.43 0.84
N ALA A 130 4.03 -19.70 -0.09
CA ALA A 130 5.36 -20.05 -0.58
C ALA A 130 6.39 -20.14 0.57
N GLY A 131 6.41 -19.15 1.47
CA GLY A 131 7.30 -19.14 2.62
C GLY A 131 7.09 -20.30 3.59
N LEU A 132 5.83 -20.74 3.80
CA LEU A 132 5.50 -21.90 4.64
C LEU A 132 5.93 -23.22 4.00
N ARG A 133 5.89 -23.32 2.67
CA ARG A 133 6.37 -24.47 1.89
C ARG A 133 7.90 -24.52 1.72
N GLY A 134 8.60 -23.44 2.09
CA GLY A 134 10.05 -23.31 1.85
C GLY A 134 10.40 -22.94 0.41
N GLU A 135 9.44 -22.43 -0.34
CA GLU A 135 9.60 -21.89 -1.70
C GLU A 135 10.02 -20.40 -1.62
N PRO A 136 10.48 -19.80 -2.74
CA PRO A 136 10.77 -18.36 -2.78
C PRO A 136 9.55 -17.52 -2.36
N GLY A 137 9.69 -16.78 -1.27
CA GLY A 137 8.60 -16.04 -0.64
C GLY A 137 9.05 -15.32 0.63
N PHE A 138 8.13 -15.09 1.57
CA PHE A 138 8.53 -14.54 2.88
C PHE A 138 9.40 -15.55 3.65
N PRO A 139 10.44 -15.09 4.37
CA PRO A 139 11.18 -15.97 5.28
C PRO A 139 10.23 -16.68 6.24
N LYS A 140 10.44 -17.98 6.50
CA LYS A 140 9.49 -18.82 7.25
C LYS A 140 8.97 -18.19 8.56
N PRO A 141 9.79 -17.62 9.46
CA PRO A 141 9.27 -16.97 10.68
C PRO A 141 8.34 -15.78 10.40
N VAL A 142 8.59 -15.05 9.31
CA VAL A 142 7.74 -13.95 8.85
C VAL A 142 6.45 -14.50 8.26
N ALA A 143 6.53 -15.56 7.44
CA ALA A 143 5.37 -16.23 6.88
C ALA A 143 4.44 -16.75 7.99
N GLU A 144 4.96 -17.42 9.02
CA GLU A 144 4.20 -17.90 10.18
C GLU A 144 3.51 -16.75 10.95
N TYR A 145 4.22 -15.64 11.16
CA TYR A 145 3.64 -14.45 11.78
C TYR A 145 2.49 -13.86 10.95
N LEU A 146 2.71 -13.67 9.64
CA LEU A 146 1.73 -13.10 8.73
C LEU A 146 0.52 -14.02 8.55
N ALA A 147 0.73 -15.34 8.50
CA ALA A 147 -0.31 -16.35 8.38
C ALA A 147 -1.34 -16.22 9.52
N ARG A 148 -0.85 -16.22 10.77
CA ARG A 148 -1.68 -16.06 11.97
C ARG A 148 -2.43 -14.74 12.01
N LYS A 149 -1.81 -13.66 11.49
CA LYS A 149 -2.36 -12.31 11.57
C LYS A 149 -3.42 -12.01 10.51
N TYR A 150 -3.22 -12.50 9.30
CA TYR A 150 -4.01 -12.08 8.13
C TYR A 150 -4.90 -13.19 7.57
N GLY A 151 -5.26 -14.17 8.40
CA GLY A 151 -6.28 -15.15 8.06
C GLY A 151 -5.86 -16.12 6.96
N TYR A 152 -4.57 -16.45 6.86
CA TYR A 152 -4.12 -17.51 5.96
C TYR A 152 -4.81 -18.83 6.31
N ARG A 153 -5.31 -19.51 5.27
CA ARG A 153 -5.91 -20.84 5.35
C ARG A 153 -5.30 -21.72 4.26
N GLU A 154 -4.70 -22.84 4.65
CA GLU A 154 -4.12 -23.81 3.71
C GLU A 154 -5.16 -24.33 2.70
N ALA A 155 -6.40 -24.54 3.17
CA ALA A 155 -7.51 -24.98 2.31
C ALA A 155 -7.85 -24.00 1.17
N ASP A 156 -7.52 -22.72 1.34
CA ASP A 156 -7.78 -21.67 0.35
C ASP A 156 -6.54 -21.34 -0.51
N ALA A 157 -5.38 -22.00 -0.25
CA ALA A 157 -4.10 -21.64 -0.85
C ALA A 157 -4.10 -21.60 -2.38
N ALA A 158 -4.82 -22.56 -3.00
CA ALA A 158 -4.96 -22.64 -4.46
C ALA A 158 -5.72 -21.44 -5.08
N THR A 159 -6.40 -20.62 -4.27
CA THR A 159 -7.18 -19.46 -4.74
C THR A 159 -6.38 -18.16 -4.77
N TYR A 160 -5.30 -18.05 -3.98
CA TYR A 160 -4.57 -16.78 -3.81
C TYR A 160 -3.93 -16.31 -5.12
N GLY A 161 -3.20 -17.19 -5.81
CA GLY A 161 -2.55 -16.90 -7.09
C GLY A 161 -3.53 -16.50 -8.20
N PRO A 162 -4.58 -17.30 -8.47
CA PRO A 162 -5.61 -16.93 -9.45
C PRO A 162 -6.24 -15.55 -9.20
N ARG A 163 -6.55 -15.22 -7.94
CA ARG A 163 -7.12 -13.92 -7.58
C ARG A 163 -6.15 -12.77 -7.81
N VAL A 164 -4.87 -12.95 -7.51
CA VAL A 164 -3.82 -11.97 -7.83
C VAL A 164 -3.78 -11.70 -9.34
N ARG A 165 -3.76 -12.75 -10.17
CA ARG A 165 -3.69 -12.62 -11.63
C ARG A 165 -4.92 -11.97 -12.24
N GLU A 166 -6.11 -12.28 -11.72
CA GLU A 166 -7.36 -11.63 -12.13
C GLU A 166 -7.26 -10.10 -11.96
N ILE A 167 -6.81 -9.64 -10.79
CA ILE A 167 -6.71 -8.21 -10.49
C ILE A 167 -5.60 -7.56 -11.32
N LEU A 168 -4.44 -8.22 -11.50
CA LEU A 168 -3.38 -7.71 -12.39
C LEU A 168 -3.90 -7.50 -13.82
N GLY A 169 -4.63 -8.48 -14.36
CA GLY A 169 -5.26 -8.39 -15.68
C GLY A 169 -6.27 -7.26 -15.79
N LEU A 170 -7.14 -7.08 -14.79
CA LEU A 170 -8.08 -5.97 -14.70
C LEU A 170 -7.36 -4.61 -14.76
N LEU A 171 -6.31 -4.44 -13.96
CA LEU A 171 -5.56 -3.20 -13.89
C LEU A 171 -4.77 -2.91 -15.17
N ALA A 172 -4.16 -3.93 -15.77
CA ALA A 172 -3.42 -3.81 -17.02
C ALA A 172 -4.35 -3.42 -18.18
N ALA A 173 -5.48 -4.13 -18.32
CA ALA A 173 -6.48 -3.83 -19.35
C ALA A 173 -6.99 -2.37 -19.23
N ARG A 174 -7.18 -1.89 -17.99
CA ARG A 174 -7.60 -0.50 -17.76
C ARG A 174 -6.54 0.51 -18.21
N LEU A 175 -5.27 0.29 -17.86
CA LEU A 175 -4.20 1.19 -18.29
C LEU A 175 -3.99 1.16 -19.80
N LEU A 176 -4.16 0.00 -20.44
CA LEU A 176 -4.06 -0.13 -21.90
C LEU A 176 -5.16 0.69 -22.61
N ASP A 177 -6.42 0.56 -22.18
CA ASP A 177 -7.53 1.38 -22.68
C ASP A 177 -7.30 2.89 -22.45
N GLN A 178 -6.75 3.27 -21.30
CA GLN A 178 -6.42 4.68 -21.05
C GLN A 178 -5.28 5.17 -21.94
N ARG A 179 -4.27 4.34 -22.20
CA ARG A 179 -3.13 4.67 -23.08
C ARG A 179 -3.56 4.88 -24.53
N GLU A 180 -4.49 4.06 -25.03
CA GLU A 180 -5.11 4.26 -26.35
C GLU A 180 -5.87 5.59 -26.46
N ARG A 181 -6.42 6.07 -25.33
CA ARG A 181 -7.08 7.38 -25.21
C ARG A 181 -6.12 8.53 -24.88
N GLY A 182 -4.81 8.27 -24.87
CA GLY A 182 -3.77 9.28 -24.63
C GLY A 182 -3.52 9.61 -23.15
N SER A 183 -4.00 8.80 -22.20
CA SER A 183 -3.73 8.97 -20.77
C SER A 183 -2.78 7.91 -20.21
N ARG A 184 -1.96 8.31 -19.24
CA ARG A 184 -1.08 7.43 -18.46
C ARG A 184 -1.65 7.07 -17.07
N PHE A 185 -2.80 7.63 -16.71
CA PHE A 185 -3.49 7.39 -15.44
C PHE A 185 -4.66 6.42 -15.63
N TYR A 186 -5.14 5.81 -14.54
CA TYR A 186 -6.29 4.89 -14.58
C TYR A 186 -7.62 5.57 -14.95
N LEU A 187 -7.74 6.87 -14.68
CA LEU A 187 -8.96 7.66 -14.86
C LEU A 187 -8.66 9.07 -15.35
N GLY A 188 -9.08 9.37 -16.59
CA GLY A 188 -8.98 10.74 -17.11
C GLY A 188 -7.52 11.15 -17.32
N GLY A 189 -7.22 12.46 -17.30
CA GLY A 189 -5.88 12.99 -17.59
C GLY A 189 -5.06 13.42 -16.37
N GLU A 190 -5.57 13.23 -15.15
CA GLU A 190 -4.94 13.67 -13.90
C GLU A 190 -4.83 12.49 -12.91
N PRO A 191 -3.83 12.48 -12.00
CA PRO A 191 -3.70 11.42 -11.02
C PRO A 191 -4.85 11.42 -10.01
N THR A 192 -5.31 10.23 -9.67
CA THR A 192 -6.26 9.97 -8.59
C THR A 192 -5.61 9.11 -7.51
N ALA A 193 -6.28 8.89 -6.38
CA ALA A 193 -5.79 8.00 -5.33
C ALA A 193 -5.49 6.58 -5.87
N LEU A 194 -6.22 6.15 -6.91
CA LEU A 194 -6.04 4.85 -7.55
C LEU A 194 -4.63 4.67 -8.13
N ASP A 195 -4.08 5.70 -8.74
CA ASP A 195 -2.74 5.67 -9.34
C ASP A 195 -1.66 5.52 -8.25
N LEU A 196 -1.82 6.24 -7.14
CA LEU A 196 -0.92 6.14 -5.98
C LEU A 196 -1.02 4.74 -5.32
N TYR A 197 -2.23 4.21 -5.18
CA TYR A 197 -2.43 2.86 -4.66
C TYR A 197 -1.79 1.81 -5.56
N SER A 198 -2.04 1.87 -6.86
CA SER A 198 -1.43 0.93 -7.81
C SER A 198 0.10 0.97 -7.73
N ALA A 199 0.69 2.16 -7.82
CA ALA A 199 2.14 2.33 -7.78
C ALA A 199 2.78 1.79 -6.49
N THR A 200 2.20 2.09 -5.33
CA THR A 200 2.75 1.63 -4.05
C THR A 200 2.58 0.11 -3.86
N PHE A 201 1.52 -0.49 -4.37
CA PHE A 201 1.27 -1.94 -4.27
C PHE A 201 2.09 -2.77 -5.27
N MET A 202 2.55 -2.18 -6.38
CA MET A 202 3.50 -2.84 -7.28
C MET A 202 4.83 -3.21 -6.60
N ALA A 203 5.14 -2.64 -5.43
CA ALA A 203 6.29 -3.04 -4.64
C ALA A 203 6.26 -4.53 -4.23
N LEU A 204 5.07 -5.14 -4.10
CA LEU A 204 4.92 -6.58 -3.77
C LEU A 204 5.24 -7.54 -4.93
N PHE A 205 5.51 -6.99 -6.11
CA PHE A 205 5.78 -7.76 -7.33
C PHE A 205 7.18 -7.45 -7.87
N ARG A 206 7.54 -6.17 -7.85
CA ARG A 206 8.83 -5.68 -8.27
C ARG A 206 9.12 -4.43 -7.45
N PRO A 207 9.74 -4.52 -6.27
CA PRO A 207 10.12 -3.33 -5.52
C PRO A 207 11.11 -2.48 -6.33
N LEU A 208 11.19 -1.19 -6.00
CA LEU A 208 12.26 -0.35 -6.55
C LEU A 208 13.63 -0.92 -6.13
N PRO A 209 14.70 -0.63 -6.90
CA PRO A 209 16.06 -1.04 -6.59
C PRO A 209 16.49 -0.64 -5.17
N PRO A 210 17.46 -1.34 -4.53
CA PRO A 210 17.91 -1.06 -3.17
C PRO A 210 18.31 0.41 -2.91
N GLU A 211 18.88 1.07 -3.90
CA GLU A 211 19.27 2.49 -3.87
C GLU A 211 18.06 3.45 -3.77
N ASP A 212 16.90 3.04 -4.28
CA ASP A 212 15.66 3.82 -4.27
C ASP A 212 14.67 3.30 -3.21
N CYS A 213 14.86 2.09 -2.69
CA CYS A 213 14.06 1.49 -1.63
C CYS A 213 14.93 0.66 -0.67
N ALA A 214 15.46 1.33 0.35
CA ALA A 214 16.32 0.77 1.39
C ALA A 214 15.55 -0.05 2.43
N MET A 215 14.83 -1.08 1.98
CA MET A 215 14.13 -2.03 2.86
C MET A 215 15.12 -2.97 3.54
N VAL A 216 14.70 -3.60 4.65
CA VAL A 216 15.48 -4.66 5.31
C VAL A 216 15.76 -5.79 4.31
N GLU A 217 17.04 -6.04 4.04
CA GLU A 217 17.51 -6.96 3.01
C GLU A 217 16.91 -8.36 3.14
N ALA A 218 16.83 -8.89 4.36
CA ALA A 218 16.25 -10.20 4.64
C ALA A 218 14.77 -10.34 4.25
N LEU A 219 14.04 -9.23 4.08
CA LEU A 219 12.62 -9.22 3.71
C LEU A 219 12.39 -9.01 2.22
N ARG A 220 13.39 -8.49 1.49
CA ARG A 220 13.29 -8.20 0.05
C ARG A 220 12.91 -9.42 -0.81
N PRO A 221 13.41 -10.64 -0.55
CA PRO A 221 12.97 -11.83 -1.30
C PRO A 221 11.44 -12.03 -1.30
N GLY A 222 10.75 -11.69 -0.21
CA GLY A 222 9.29 -11.80 -0.15
C GLY A 222 8.53 -10.81 -1.05
N PHE A 223 9.18 -9.72 -1.47
CA PHE A 223 8.63 -8.72 -2.39
C PHE A 223 9.04 -8.99 -3.85
N GLU A 224 10.13 -9.72 -4.08
CA GLU A 224 10.66 -10.02 -5.42
C GLU A 224 10.23 -11.40 -5.94
N ALA A 225 9.89 -12.34 -5.06
CA ALA A 225 9.52 -13.69 -5.46
C ALA A 225 8.21 -13.72 -6.24
N LEU A 226 8.23 -14.27 -7.45
CA LEU A 226 7.06 -14.49 -8.29
C LEU A 226 7.08 -15.94 -8.78
N ASP A 227 5.93 -16.61 -8.74
CA ASP A 227 5.72 -17.83 -9.50
C ASP A 227 5.56 -17.51 -11.00
N ASP A 228 5.76 -18.50 -11.87
CA ASP A 228 5.73 -18.32 -13.32
C ASP A 228 4.40 -17.75 -13.82
N GLU A 229 3.28 -18.18 -13.22
CA GLU A 229 1.94 -17.72 -13.61
C GLU A 229 1.73 -16.23 -13.25
N THR A 230 2.20 -15.80 -12.08
CA THR A 230 2.11 -14.40 -11.62
C THR A 230 3.06 -13.53 -12.41
N ALA A 231 4.27 -14.01 -12.71
CA ALA A 231 5.21 -13.31 -13.57
C ALA A 231 4.63 -13.11 -14.98
N ALA A 232 3.94 -14.11 -15.55
CA ALA A 232 3.27 -14.01 -16.85
C ALA A 232 2.09 -13.03 -16.83
N ALA A 233 1.37 -12.92 -15.70
CA ALA A 233 0.24 -12.00 -15.55
C ALA A 233 0.66 -10.54 -15.26
N LEU A 234 1.91 -10.30 -14.87
CA LEU A 234 2.43 -8.96 -14.56
C LEU A 234 2.78 -8.21 -15.86
N ASP A 235 1.76 -7.65 -16.50
CA ASP A 235 1.93 -6.84 -17.71
C ASP A 235 2.91 -5.68 -17.47
N PRO A 236 3.89 -5.43 -18.37
CA PRO A 236 4.84 -4.34 -18.24
C PRO A 236 4.20 -2.96 -18.01
N ILE A 237 2.99 -2.70 -18.51
CA ILE A 237 2.31 -1.41 -18.34
C ILE A 237 2.08 -1.05 -16.86
N LEU A 238 1.93 -2.04 -15.98
CA LEU A 238 1.76 -1.82 -14.55
C LEU A 238 3.04 -1.27 -13.91
N ILE A 239 4.19 -1.77 -14.35
CA ILE A 239 5.51 -1.33 -13.90
C ILE A 239 5.86 0.04 -14.50
N GLU A 240 5.57 0.25 -15.79
CA GLU A 240 5.71 1.56 -16.45
C GLU A 240 4.86 2.64 -15.77
N HIS A 241 3.62 2.29 -15.39
CA HIS A 241 2.73 3.19 -14.65
C HIS A 241 3.26 3.48 -13.25
N ARG A 242 3.70 2.46 -12.50
CA ARG A 242 4.34 2.65 -11.20
C ARG A 242 5.50 3.65 -11.29
N ASP A 243 6.41 3.44 -12.23
CA ASP A 243 7.62 4.27 -12.38
C ASP A 243 7.25 5.71 -12.73
N PHE A 244 6.26 5.89 -13.61
CA PHE A 244 5.71 7.19 -13.93
C PHE A 244 5.13 7.90 -12.69
N VAL A 245 4.35 7.21 -11.86
CA VAL A 245 3.74 7.78 -10.66
C VAL A 245 4.81 8.15 -9.62
N TYR A 246 5.84 7.31 -9.42
CA TYR A 246 6.98 7.71 -8.56
C TYR A 246 7.77 8.88 -9.12
N GLN A 247 7.90 8.99 -10.43
CA GLN A 247 8.63 10.10 -11.03
C GLN A 247 7.86 11.43 -10.96
N THR A 248 6.53 11.39 -10.93
CA THR A 248 5.69 12.60 -11.12
C THR A 248 4.84 12.99 -9.92
N CYS A 249 4.51 12.04 -9.04
CA CYS A 249 3.55 12.25 -7.96
C CYS A 249 4.10 11.88 -6.57
N LEU A 250 4.89 10.81 -6.46
CA LEU A 250 5.35 10.29 -5.18
C LEU A 250 6.82 10.62 -4.91
N GLU A 251 7.21 10.51 -3.64
CA GLU A 251 8.61 10.42 -3.23
C GLU A 251 9.03 8.96 -3.09
N ARG A 252 10.34 8.74 -2.97
CA ARG A 252 10.90 7.39 -2.81
C ARG A 252 10.32 6.68 -1.58
N PRO A 253 10.03 5.36 -1.64
CA PRO A 253 9.61 4.59 -0.49
C PRO A 253 10.59 4.73 0.67
N LEU A 254 10.09 4.62 1.91
CA LEU A 254 10.90 4.74 3.12
C LEU A 254 11.63 6.09 3.31
N SER A 255 11.31 7.10 2.49
CA SER A 255 11.95 8.42 2.54
C SER A 255 11.05 9.58 2.97
N LEU A 256 9.74 9.31 3.08
CA LEU A 256 8.69 10.20 3.58
C LEU A 256 8.36 9.94 5.04
#